data_AF-A0A5P9Q2J4-F1
#
_entry.id   AF-A0A5P9Q2J4-F1
#
_cell.length_a   1.000
_cell.length_b   1.000
_cell.length_c   1.000
_cell.angle_alpha   90.00
_cell.angle_beta   90.00
_cell.angle_gamma   90.00
#
_symmetry.space_group_name_H-M   'P 1'
#
loop_
_entity.id
_entity.type
_entity.pdbx_description
1 polymer ?
#
loop_
_entity_poly.entity_id
_entity_poly.type
_entity_poly.pdbx_seq_one_letter_code
_entity_poly.pdbx_strand_id
1 'polypeptide(L)'
;MPVETPGYYEYFGRTFKLDSTPSGGLQGYLLNLDTGEFDVDSRPIKKVLFATSTSDISKLTADDFVNETEELRAYTLAGEGPIFALYDTIDAMFARKDVESRGFTDQERALIKSLRRRTFAMWEDELARRAAGEPPSFTVRRKNV
;
A
#
# COMPACT_ATOMS: atom_id res chain seq x y z
N MET A 1 19.02 10.64 17.97
CA MET A 1 18.46 11.18 16.72
C MET A 1 16.95 11.19 16.85
N PRO A 2 16.24 12.28 16.51
CA PRO A 2 14.77 12.27 16.51
C PRO A 2 14.26 11.27 15.46
N VAL A 3 13.21 10.53 15.80
CA VAL A 3 12.53 9.64 14.84
C VAL A 3 11.65 10.51 13.95
N GLU A 4 11.89 10.45 12.65
CA GLU A 4 11.07 11.15 11.65
C GLU A 4 9.74 10.42 11.49
N THR A 5 8.64 11.11 11.75
CA THR A 5 7.27 10.61 11.56
C THR A 5 6.44 11.57 10.70
N PRO A 6 5.60 11.07 9.78
CA PRO A 6 5.42 9.65 9.47
C PRO A 6 6.65 9.06 8.77
N GLY A 7 7.04 7.86 9.20
CA GLY A 7 8.10 7.07 8.58
C GLY A 7 7.51 5.90 7.81
N TYR A 8 8.02 5.63 6.61
CA TYR A 8 7.52 4.56 5.75
C TYR A 8 8.60 3.53 5.50
N TYR A 9 8.20 2.26 5.53
CA TYR A 9 9.13 1.15 5.41
C TYR A 9 8.51 0.00 4.63
N GLU A 10 9.36 -0.74 3.95
CA GLU A 10 9.10 -2.12 3.60
C GLU A 10 9.54 -3.00 4.78
N TYR A 11 8.71 -3.96 5.14
CA TYR A 11 8.98 -4.90 6.23
C TYR A 11 8.52 -6.29 5.81
N PHE A 12 9.48 -7.14 5.43
CA PHE A 12 9.25 -8.52 4.98
C PHE A 12 8.14 -8.63 3.91
N GLY A 13 8.27 -7.85 2.83
CA GLY A 13 7.32 -7.87 1.71
C GLY A 13 5.96 -7.23 2.00
N ARG A 14 5.83 -6.47 3.09
CA ARG A 14 4.64 -5.69 3.43
C ARG A 14 5.02 -4.23 3.69
N THR A 15 4.12 -3.30 3.39
CA THR A 15 4.34 -1.90 3.73
C THR A 15 3.97 -1.63 5.19
N PHE A 16 4.80 -0.82 5.85
CA PHE A 16 4.69 -0.45 7.24
C PHE A 16 4.80 1.06 7.41
N LYS A 17 3.82 1.67 8.07
CA LYS A 17 3.83 3.08 8.45
C LYS A 17 4.10 3.20 9.95
N LEU A 18 5.02 4.09 10.31
CA LEU A 18 5.33 4.50 11.67
C LEU A 18 4.83 5.93 11.88
N ASP A 19 4.03 6.16 12.90
CA ASP A 19 3.49 7.48 13.22
C ASP A 19 3.73 7.85 14.69
N SER A 20 3.61 9.14 15.01
CA SER A 20 3.65 9.63 16.38
C SER A 20 2.26 9.56 17.02
N THR A 21 2.18 9.18 18.30
CA THR A 21 0.94 9.24 19.07
C THR A 21 0.77 10.62 19.73
N PRO A 22 -0.47 11.06 20.04
CA PRO A 22 -0.70 12.29 20.78
C PRO A 22 -0.02 12.34 22.16
N SER A 23 0.26 11.17 22.76
CA SER A 23 0.96 11.02 24.03
C SER A 23 2.50 11.07 23.91
N GLY A 24 3.05 11.31 22.72
CA GLY A 24 4.50 11.37 22.48
C GLY A 24 5.18 10.01 22.28
N GLY A 25 4.40 8.94 22.09
CA GLY A 25 4.89 7.61 21.72
C GLY A 25 4.92 7.39 20.21
N LEU A 26 5.26 6.17 19.80
CA LEU A 26 5.21 5.73 18.40
C LEU A 26 4.15 4.64 18.22
N GLN A 27 3.45 4.68 17.09
CA GLN A 27 2.48 3.67 16.69
C GLN A 27 2.83 3.14 15.30
N GLY A 28 2.83 1.81 15.19
CA GLY A 28 3.03 1.10 13.93
C GLY A 28 1.72 0.69 13.28
N TYR A 29 1.72 0.68 11.95
CA TYR A 29 0.60 0.29 11.11
C TYR A 29 1.11 -0.60 9.98
N LEU A 30 0.70 -1.87 9.94
CA LEU A 30 1.18 -2.85 8.97
C LEU A 30 0.06 -3.24 7.99
N LEU A 31 0.34 -3.19 6.68
CA LEU A 31 -0.65 -3.50 5.65
C LEU A 31 -1.13 -4.95 5.76
N ASN A 32 -2.39 -5.20 6.10
CA ASN A 32 -3.03 -6.51 6.10
C ASN A 32 -3.34 -6.95 4.66
N LEU A 33 -2.74 -8.05 4.23
CA LEU A 33 -2.90 -8.59 2.87
C LEU A 33 -4.20 -9.38 2.66
N ASP A 34 -4.99 -9.61 3.71
CA ASP A 34 -6.30 -10.27 3.64
C ASP A 34 -7.42 -9.25 3.45
N THR A 35 -7.29 -8.07 4.07
CA THR A 35 -8.32 -7.01 4.07
C THR A 35 -7.95 -5.81 3.21
N GLY A 36 -6.65 -5.61 2.97
CA GLY A 36 -6.12 -4.39 2.36
C GLY A 36 -6.00 -3.21 3.32
N GLU A 37 -6.38 -3.36 4.60
CA GLU A 37 -6.35 -2.28 5.58
C GLU A 37 -5.01 -2.23 6.34
N PHE A 38 -4.75 -1.15 7.06
CA PHE A 38 -3.56 -1.07 7.92
C PHE A 38 -3.92 -1.42 9.36
N ASP A 39 -3.42 -2.57 9.83
CA ASP A 39 -3.62 -2.99 11.22
C ASP A 39 -2.62 -2.31 12.15
N VAL A 40 -3.10 -1.94 13.34
CA VAL A 40 -2.26 -1.45 14.44
C VAL A 40 -1.29 -2.56 14.85
N ASP A 41 0.01 -2.38 14.57
CA ASP A 41 1.05 -3.36 14.90
C ASP A 41 2.37 -2.67 15.25
N SER A 42 2.72 -2.63 16.53
CA SER A 42 3.96 -2.01 17.00
C SER A 42 5.16 -2.97 17.04
N ARG A 43 4.99 -4.25 16.70
CA ARG A 43 6.09 -5.24 16.72
C ARG A 43 7.24 -4.88 15.75
N PRO A 44 6.99 -4.33 14.55
CA PRO A 44 8.06 -3.95 13.62
C PRO A 44 8.89 -2.73 14.05
N ILE A 45 8.38 -1.86 14.94
CA ILE A 45 9.00 -0.56 15.28
C ILE A 45 10.49 -0.71 15.64
N LYS A 46 10.81 -1.64 16.54
CA LYS A 46 12.20 -1.85 16.98
C LYS A 46 13.10 -2.29 15.82
N LYS A 47 12.59 -3.12 14.91
CA LYS A 47 13.37 -3.63 13.77
C LYS A 47 13.59 -2.54 12.73
N VAL A 48 12.57 -1.76 12.38
CA VAL A 48 12.72 -0.71 11.37
C VAL A 48 13.58 0.47 11.85
N LEU A 49 13.63 0.73 13.16
CA LEU A 49 14.48 1.79 13.73
C LEU A 49 15.94 1.37 13.95
N PHE A 50 16.20 0.09 14.26
CA PHE A 50 17.51 -0.34 14.75
C PHE A 50 18.15 -1.50 13.97
N ALA A 51 17.40 -2.18 13.10
CA ALA A 51 17.86 -3.37 12.34
C ALA A 51 17.78 -3.14 10.81
N THR A 52 18.07 -1.92 10.36
CA THR A 52 18.04 -1.48 8.95
C THR A 52 19.09 -2.15 8.04
N SER A 53 19.93 -3.04 8.57
CA SER A 53 20.90 -3.84 7.80
C SER A 53 20.37 -5.20 7.34
N THR A 54 19.10 -5.51 7.61
CA THR A 54 18.45 -6.73 7.10
C THR A 54 17.94 -6.47 5.69
N SER A 55 18.22 -7.35 4.72
CA SER A 55 17.79 -7.19 3.31
C SER A 55 16.29 -6.97 3.14
N ASP A 56 15.49 -7.48 4.07
CA ASP A 56 14.03 -7.50 3.99
C ASP A 56 13.36 -6.31 4.71
N ILE A 57 14.16 -5.31 5.11
CA ILE A 57 13.67 -4.07 5.74
C ILE A 57 14.34 -2.88 5.06
N SER A 58 13.54 -2.03 4.43
CA SER A 58 14.02 -0.84 3.73
C SER A 58 13.20 0.40 4.12
N LYS A 59 13.81 1.59 4.12
CA LYS A 59 13.08 2.86 4.28
C LYS A 59 12.54 3.29 2.91
N LEU A 60 11.27 3.64 2.86
CA LEU A 60 10.59 4.10 1.65
C LEU A 60 10.35 5.60 1.70
N THR A 61 10.32 6.23 0.52
CA THR A 61 9.68 7.54 0.38
C THR A 61 8.16 7.39 0.51
N ALA A 62 7.44 8.50 0.73
CA ALA A 62 5.98 8.47 0.75
C ALA A 62 5.38 7.96 -0.57
N ASP A 63 5.99 8.33 -1.70
CA ASP A 63 5.56 7.88 -3.02
C ASP A 63 5.82 6.39 -3.24
N ASP A 64 6.99 5.88 -2.84
CA ASP A 64 7.30 4.46 -2.95
C ASP A 64 6.40 3.64 -2.03
N PHE A 65 6.12 4.12 -0.82
CA PHE A 65 5.17 3.48 0.09
C PHE A 65 3.77 3.31 -0.51
N VAL A 66 3.25 4.36 -1.16
CA VAL A 66 1.96 4.29 -1.87
C VAL A 66 2.06 3.30 -3.02
N ASN A 67 3.13 3.35 -3.80
CA ASN A 67 3.33 2.48 -4.95
C ASN A 67 3.35 0.99 -4.54
N GLU A 68 4.17 0.63 -3.55
CA GLU A 68 4.30 -0.73 -3.02
C GLU A 68 3.01 -1.21 -2.35
N THR A 69 2.34 -0.34 -1.60
CA THR A 69 1.06 -0.69 -0.94
C THR A 69 0.01 -1.09 -1.95
N GLU A 70 -0.13 -0.30 -3.01
CA GLU A 70 -1.13 -0.56 -4.04
C GLU A 70 -0.77 -1.73 -4.94
N GLU A 71 0.53 -1.98 -5.16
CA GLU A 71 1.00 -3.20 -5.82
C GLU A 71 0.62 -4.45 -5.02
N LEU A 72 0.89 -4.46 -3.71
CA LEU A 72 0.54 -5.57 -2.83
C LEU A 72 -0.98 -5.78 -2.75
N ARG A 73 -1.77 -4.70 -2.65
CA ARG A 73 -3.24 -4.78 -2.67
C ARG A 73 -3.75 -5.36 -3.99
N ALA A 74 -3.29 -4.83 -5.14
CA ALA A 74 -3.67 -5.36 -6.45
C ALA A 74 -3.27 -6.82 -6.61
N TYR A 75 -2.10 -7.22 -6.11
CA TYR A 75 -1.60 -8.59 -6.19
C TYR A 75 -2.41 -9.57 -5.33
N THR A 76 -2.76 -9.20 -4.09
CA THR A 76 -3.35 -10.11 -3.10
C THR A 76 -4.86 -10.05 -2.98
N LEU A 77 -5.50 -8.99 -3.48
CA LEU A 77 -6.93 -8.75 -3.32
C LEU A 77 -7.67 -8.75 -4.65
N ALA A 78 -8.93 -9.16 -4.60
CA ALA A 78 -9.91 -9.05 -5.67
C ALA A 78 -11.21 -8.48 -5.10
N GLY A 79 -12.06 -7.95 -5.96
CA GLY A 79 -13.30 -7.35 -5.52
C GLY A 79 -14.04 -6.66 -6.65
N GLU A 80 -15.13 -5.99 -6.29
CA GLU A 80 -15.93 -5.19 -7.20
C GLU A 80 -15.97 -3.75 -6.73
N GLY A 81 -15.86 -2.81 -7.66
CA GLY A 81 -15.93 -1.38 -7.36
C GLY A 81 -14.83 -0.59 -8.07
N PRO A 82 -14.82 0.73 -7.87
CA PRO A 82 -13.99 1.62 -8.67
C PRO A 82 -12.49 1.42 -8.43
N ILE A 83 -12.05 0.93 -7.26
CA ILE A 83 -10.65 0.60 -7.00
C ILE A 83 -10.19 -0.57 -7.89
N PHE A 84 -10.97 -1.66 -7.91
CA PHE A 84 -10.61 -2.87 -8.66
C PHE A 84 -10.63 -2.64 -10.17
N ALA A 85 -11.53 -1.79 -10.69
CA ALA A 85 -11.49 -1.38 -12.10
C ALA A 85 -10.18 -0.64 -12.47
N LEU A 86 -9.60 0.12 -11.54
CA LEU A 86 -8.30 0.76 -11.76
C LEU A 86 -7.14 -0.23 -11.65
N TYR A 87 -7.22 -1.22 -10.75
CA TYR A 87 -6.26 -2.33 -10.72
C TYR A 87 -6.30 -3.14 -12.02
N ASP A 88 -7.49 -3.49 -12.52
CA ASP A 88 -7.64 -4.18 -13.81
C ASP A 88 -7.03 -3.38 -14.98
N THR A 89 -7.14 -2.04 -14.92
CA THR A 89 -6.51 -1.16 -15.91
C THR A 89 -4.98 -1.26 -15.84
N ILE A 90 -4.40 -1.26 -14.63
CA ILE A 90 -2.96 -1.43 -14.43
C ILE A 90 -2.53 -2.83 -14.90
N ASP A 91 -3.25 -3.89 -14.52
CA ASP A 91 -2.96 -5.26 -14.91
C ASP A 91 -2.99 -5.44 -16.44
N ALA A 92 -3.94 -4.81 -17.12
CA ALA A 92 -4.00 -4.80 -18.59
C ALA A 92 -2.76 -4.12 -19.21
N MET A 93 -2.20 -3.09 -18.58
CA MET A 93 -0.95 -2.48 -19.03
C MET A 93 0.24 -3.41 -18.85
N PHE A 94 0.33 -4.14 -17.73
CA PHE A 94 1.36 -5.18 -17.53
C PHE A 94 1.23 -6.31 -18.54
N ALA A 95 0.01 -6.82 -18.76
CA ALA A 95 -0.24 -7.86 -19.76
C ALA A 95 0.16 -7.40 -21.17
N ARG A 96 -0.16 -6.16 -21.55
CA ARG A 96 0.28 -5.57 -22.82
C ARG A 96 1.81 -5.49 -22.91
N LYS A 97 2.47 -5.04 -21.85
CA LYS A 97 3.94 -4.95 -21.77
C LYS A 97 4.59 -6.31 -22.04
N ASP A 98 4.03 -7.38 -21.49
CA ASP A 98 4.56 -8.73 -21.63
C ASP A 98 4.28 -9.33 -23.02
N VAL A 99 3.08 -9.15 -23.56
CA VAL A 99 2.73 -9.53 -24.94
C VAL A 99 3.65 -8.84 -25.95
N GLU A 100 3.93 -7.56 -25.75
CA GLU A 100 4.82 -6.76 -26.61
C GLU A 100 6.32 -6.99 -26.32
N SER A 101 6.65 -7.80 -25.29
CA SER A 101 8.03 -8.12 -24.88
C SER A 101 8.92 -6.88 -24.72
N ARG A 102 8.38 -5.80 -24.15
CA ARG A 102 9.09 -4.53 -23.93
C ARG A 102 9.04 -4.07 -22.48
N GLY A 103 9.70 -2.95 -22.18
CA GLY A 103 9.49 -2.22 -20.93
C GLY A 103 8.33 -1.23 -21.03
N PHE A 104 7.88 -0.71 -19.90
CA PHE A 104 6.96 0.43 -19.90
C PHE A 104 7.63 1.67 -20.52
N THR A 105 6.84 2.53 -21.13
CA THR A 105 7.24 3.90 -21.48
C THR A 105 7.17 4.80 -20.23
N ASP A 106 7.74 6.00 -20.31
CA ASP A 106 7.64 6.97 -19.21
C ASP A 106 6.20 7.40 -18.96
N GLN A 107 5.39 7.52 -20.01
CA GLN A 107 3.97 7.83 -19.90
C GLN A 107 3.20 6.71 -19.21
N GLU A 108 3.48 5.45 -19.54
CA GLU A 108 2.85 4.30 -18.87
C GLU A 108 3.26 4.23 -17.39
N ARG A 109 4.53 4.44 -17.07
CA ARG A 109 5.01 4.53 -15.68
C ARG A 109 4.30 5.64 -14.91
N ALA A 110 4.19 6.83 -15.51
CA ALA A 110 3.51 7.97 -14.90
C ALA A 110 2.01 7.69 -14.68
N LEU A 111 1.36 7.04 -15.65
CA LEU A 111 -0.04 6.64 -15.54
C LEU A 111 -0.23 5.64 -14.39
N ILE A 112 0.56 4.56 -14.33
CA ILE A 112 0.51 3.57 -13.25
C ILE A 112 0.67 4.25 -11.88
N LYS A 113 1.67 5.13 -11.72
CA LYS A 113 1.88 5.88 -10.47
C LYS A 113 0.67 6.76 -10.12
N SER A 114 0.08 7.43 -11.10
CA SER A 114 -1.11 8.26 -10.88
C SER A 114 -2.34 7.44 -10.46
N LEU A 115 -2.53 6.27 -11.07
CA LEU A 115 -3.61 5.35 -10.73
C LEU A 115 -3.44 4.77 -9.33
N ARG A 116 -2.21 4.35 -8.96
CA ARG A 116 -1.89 3.89 -7.60
C ARG A 116 -2.13 4.98 -6.55
N ARG A 117 -1.70 6.22 -6.79
CA ARG A 117 -2.03 7.33 -5.89
C ARG A 117 -3.53 7.53 -5.71
N ARG A 118 -4.29 7.41 -6.80
CA ARG A 118 -5.75 7.53 -6.77
C ARG A 118 -6.40 6.40 -5.99
N THR A 119 -6.02 5.14 -6.22
CA THR A 119 -6.58 4.00 -5.49
C THR A 119 -6.22 4.04 -4.02
N PHE A 120 -5.02 4.52 -3.67
CA PHE A 120 -4.62 4.72 -2.28
C PHE A 120 -5.53 5.71 -1.56
N ALA A 121 -5.82 6.87 -2.16
CA ALA A 121 -6.75 7.85 -1.60
C ALA A 121 -8.17 7.28 -1.47
N MET A 122 -8.62 6.50 -2.46
CA MET A 122 -9.94 5.85 -2.40
C MET A 122 -10.05 4.81 -1.27
N TRP A 123 -8.95 4.13 -0.93
CA TRP A 123 -8.90 3.27 0.26
C TRP A 123 -9.06 4.08 1.55
N GLU A 124 -8.37 5.22 1.67
CA GLU A 124 -8.50 6.11 2.84
C GLU A 124 -9.94 6.65 2.97
N ASP A 125 -10.54 7.09 1.86
CA ASP A 125 -11.93 7.54 1.81
C ASP A 125 -12.91 6.43 2.21
N GLU A 126 -12.69 5.20 1.76
CA GLU A 126 -13.51 4.04 2.15
C GLU A 126 -13.39 3.74 3.65
N LEU A 127 -12.18 3.78 4.21
CA LEU A 127 -11.98 3.55 5.64
C LEU A 127 -12.70 4.62 6.47
N ALA A 128 -12.61 5.89 6.06
CA ALA A 128 -13.33 6.99 6.71
C ALA A 128 -14.85 6.81 6.60
N ARG A 129 -15.36 6.44 5.41
CA ARG A 129 -16.76 6.11 5.14
C ARG A 129 -17.27 5.00 6.07
N ARG A 130 -16.54 3.88 6.16
CA ARG A 130 -16.91 2.75 7.04
C ARG A 130 -16.89 3.16 8.51
N ALA A 131 -15.91 3.94 8.95
CA ALA A 131 -15.84 4.45 10.31
C ALA A 131 -17.02 5.39 10.66
N ALA A 132 -17.55 6.12 9.66
CA ALA A 132 -18.75 6.92 9.80
C ALA A 132 -20.06 6.09 9.77
N GLY A 133 -19.98 4.77 9.57
CA GLY A 133 -21.14 3.87 9.48
C GLY A 133 -21.86 3.90 8.13
N GLU A 134 -21.25 4.50 7.11
CA GLU A 134 -21.78 4.47 5.75
C GLU A 134 -21.58 3.10 5.08
N PRO A 135 -22.47 2.71 4.15
CA PRO A 135 -22.31 1.46 3.42
C PRO A 135 -21.03 1.49 2.56
N PRO A 136 -20.35 0.34 2.41
CA PRO A 136 -19.10 0.27 1.66
C PRO A 136 -19.30 0.61 0.18
N SER A 137 -18.32 1.29 -0.42
CA SER A 137 -18.36 1.66 -1.84
C SER A 137 -17.80 0.58 -2.77
N PHE A 138 -17.13 -0.44 -2.22
CA PHE A 138 -16.61 -1.60 -2.94
C PHE A 138 -16.63 -2.85 -2.06
N THR A 139 -16.56 -4.02 -2.69
CA THR A 139 -16.36 -5.30 -2.00
C THR A 139 -14.90 -5.72 -2.14
N VAL A 140 -14.35 -6.40 -1.13
CA VAL A 140 -12.99 -6.92 -1.15
C VAL A 140 -12.95 -8.34 -0.63
N ARG A 141 -12.13 -9.18 -1.26
CA ARG A 141 -11.79 -10.53 -0.84
C ARG A 141 -10.33 -10.84 -1.15
N ARG A 142 -9.75 -11.75 -0.39
CA ARG A 142 -8.43 -12.30 -0.70
C ARG A 142 -8.45 -13.14 -1.97
N LYS A 143 -7.45 -12.97 -2.84
CA LYS A 143 -7.18 -13.88 -3.96
C LYS A 143 -6.65 -15.21 -3.43
N ASN A 144 -7.09 -16.32 -4.03
CA ASN A 144 -6.44 -17.61 -3.85
C ASN A 144 -5.21 -17.62 -4.77
N VAL A 145 -4.09 -17.10 -4.28
CA VAL A 145 -2.80 -17.09 -4.98
C VAL A 145 -1.94 -18.24 -4.51
#